data_AF-A0A836U7G3-F1
#
_entry.id   AF-A0A836U7G3-F1
#
_cell.length_a   1.000
_cell.length_b   1.000
_cell.length_c   1.000
_cell.angle_alpha   90.00
_cell.angle_beta   90.00
_cell.angle_gamma   90.00
#
_symmetry.space_group_name_H-M   'P 1'
#
loop_
_entity.id
_entity.type
_entity.pdbx_description
1 polymer ?
#
loop_
_entity_poly.entity_id
_entity_poly.type
_entity_poly.pdbx_seq_one_letter_code
_entity_poly.pdbx_strand_id
1 'polypeptide(L)'
;MKDDSKVAHRVINHNVQASDNGAVFNGRDSYLEIPSSNELKFGREDFTIAAEIYTEEHLDDVIGDIVSKYDDASRKGFNLTVKHHAGVVSTQSNYRNVHFGIDDDMVPLWQDCGRAGNAVVIAALAVYEGKLYAGTYEPGKERGHVYRYEGGQEWSDLGSCDKSNKVSALAVYQGKLYAAMTCPPGMFPFPELGFGTQQGG
;
A
#
# COMPACT_ATOMS: atom_id res chain seq x y z
N MET A 1 -5.17 34.92 3.87
CA MET A 1 -4.72 34.04 2.76
C MET A 1 -4.63 34.85 1.50
N LYS A 2 -3.52 34.74 0.77
CA LYS A 2 -3.30 35.40 -0.51
C LYS A 2 -3.27 34.30 -1.57
N ASP A 3 -4.13 34.41 -2.58
CA ASP A 3 -4.02 33.57 -3.77
C ASP A 3 -2.93 34.15 -4.69
N ASP A 4 -2.06 33.28 -5.19
CA ASP A 4 -0.99 33.61 -6.14
C ASP A 4 -1.23 32.94 -7.52
N SER A 5 -2.44 32.42 -7.74
CA SER A 5 -2.82 31.87 -9.04
C SER A 5 -2.92 32.96 -10.12
N LYS A 6 -2.61 32.60 -11.36
CA LYS A 6 -2.70 33.51 -12.52
C LYS A 6 -4.12 34.00 -12.80
N VAL A 7 -5.13 33.34 -12.23
CA VAL A 7 -6.56 33.54 -12.55
C VAL A 7 -7.35 34.08 -11.34
N ALA A 8 -6.69 34.32 -10.21
CA ALA A 8 -7.30 34.82 -8.97
C ALA A 8 -8.55 34.01 -8.58
N HIS A 9 -8.38 32.72 -8.29
CA HIS A 9 -9.48 31.86 -7.88
C HIS A 9 -10.12 32.38 -6.59
N ARG A 10 -11.45 32.43 -6.56
CA ARG A 10 -12.19 32.79 -5.35
C ARG A 10 -12.14 31.63 -4.36
N VAL A 11 -11.43 31.83 -3.25
CA VAL A 11 -11.46 30.90 -2.11
C VAL A 11 -12.65 31.22 -1.22
N ILE A 12 -13.46 30.21 -0.93
CA ILE A 12 -14.53 30.26 0.07
C ILE A 12 -13.96 29.67 1.36
N ASN A 13 -13.97 30.45 2.43
CA ASN A 13 -13.50 30.03 3.74
C ASN A 13 -14.66 29.46 4.55
N HIS A 14 -14.52 28.21 5.00
CA HIS A 14 -15.40 27.58 5.97
C HIS A 14 -14.61 27.37 7.27
N ASN A 15 -14.84 28.23 8.27
CA ASN A 15 -14.29 28.13 9.64
C ASN A 15 -12.75 28.04 9.77
N VAL A 16 -11.98 28.36 8.73
CA VAL A 16 -10.51 28.40 8.78
C VAL A 16 -10.06 29.75 9.33
N GLN A 17 -9.20 29.73 10.35
CA GLN A 17 -8.62 30.93 10.91
C GLN A 17 -7.31 31.28 10.20
N ALA A 18 -7.09 32.55 9.92
CA ALA A 18 -5.81 33.01 9.41
C ALA A 18 -4.87 33.33 10.58
N SER A 19 -3.62 32.90 10.46
CA SER A 19 -2.52 33.27 11.37
C SER A 19 -1.38 33.89 10.57
N ASP A 20 -0.38 34.44 11.28
CA ASP A 20 0.81 35.03 10.66
C ASP A 20 1.63 34.01 9.83
N ASN A 21 1.54 32.73 10.19
CA ASN A 21 2.31 31.65 9.57
C ASN A 21 1.49 30.72 8.67
N GLY A 22 0.19 30.99 8.48
CA GLY A 22 -0.66 30.18 7.61
C GLY A 22 -2.09 29.98 8.08
N ALA A 23 -2.71 28.92 7.58
CA ALA A 23 -4.07 28.51 7.86
C ALA A 23 -4.13 27.69 9.15
N VAL A 24 -5.12 27.96 10.02
CA VAL A 24 -5.39 27.14 11.21
C VAL A 24 -6.74 26.46 11.03
N PHE A 25 -6.70 25.13 11.05
CA PHE A 25 -7.86 24.25 10.91
C PHE A 25 -8.24 23.69 12.29
N ASN A 26 -9.54 23.57 12.55
CA ASN A 26 -10.09 23.14 13.83
C ASN A 26 -10.26 21.61 13.95
N GLY A 27 -9.91 20.85 12.90
CA GLY A 27 -10.00 19.39 12.85
C GLY A 27 -11.42 18.82 12.77
N ARG A 28 -12.47 19.66 12.65
CA ARG A 28 -13.87 19.22 12.68
C ARG A 28 -14.65 19.58 11.43
N ASP A 29 -14.74 20.88 11.13
CA ASP A 29 -15.57 21.42 10.05
C ASP A 29 -14.88 22.55 9.28
N SER A 30 -13.60 22.81 9.57
CA SER A 30 -12.84 23.83 8.86
C SER A 30 -12.27 23.31 7.54
N TYR A 31 -12.56 23.99 6.44
CA TYR A 31 -11.96 23.70 5.13
C TYR A 31 -11.99 24.94 4.22
N LEU A 32 -11.13 24.93 3.21
CA LEU A 32 -11.16 25.92 2.13
C LEU A 32 -11.74 25.28 0.89
N GLU A 33 -12.67 25.97 0.25
CA GLU A 33 -13.31 25.52 -0.97
C GLU A 33 -12.95 26.46 -2.13
N ILE A 34 -12.57 25.88 -3.25
CA ILE A 34 -12.40 26.60 -4.50
C ILE A 34 -13.45 26.06 -5.48
N PRO A 35 -14.40 26.90 -5.94
CA PRO A 35 -15.41 26.47 -6.90
C PRO A 35 -14.77 25.87 -8.15
N SER A 36 -15.34 24.78 -8.65
CA SER A 36 -14.87 24.11 -9.85
C SER A 36 -14.84 25.08 -11.04
N SER A 37 -13.74 25.07 -11.77
CA SER A 37 -13.56 25.86 -12.99
C SER A 37 -12.79 25.05 -14.04
N ASN A 38 -12.75 25.54 -15.29
CA ASN A 38 -12.10 24.80 -16.37
C ASN A 38 -10.58 24.69 -16.17
N GLU A 39 -9.96 25.67 -15.50
CA GLU A 39 -8.52 25.71 -15.19
C GLU A 39 -8.13 24.66 -14.14
N LEU A 40 -9.09 24.21 -13.33
CA LEU A 40 -8.89 23.19 -12.30
C LEU A 40 -9.24 21.79 -12.81
N LYS A 41 -9.68 21.62 -14.06
CA LYS A 41 -9.89 20.29 -14.65
C LYS A 41 -8.54 19.63 -14.91
N PHE A 42 -8.37 18.42 -14.40
CA PHE A 42 -7.18 17.64 -14.67
C PHE A 42 -7.16 17.22 -16.13
N GLY A 43 -6.02 17.47 -16.77
CA GLY A 43 -5.71 16.96 -18.10
C GLY A 43 -4.94 15.64 -18.01
N ARG A 44 -4.24 15.31 -19.09
CA ARG A 44 -3.31 14.17 -19.15
C ARG A 44 -1.86 14.55 -18.84
N GLU A 45 -1.63 15.81 -18.54
CA GLU A 45 -0.31 16.37 -18.27
C GLU A 45 0.08 16.17 -16.81
N ASP A 46 1.38 16.17 -16.56
CA ASP A 46 1.94 16.11 -15.21
C ASP A 46 1.48 17.30 -14.35
N PHE A 47 1.27 17.06 -13.06
CA PHE A 47 0.98 18.10 -12.09
C PHE A 47 1.79 17.90 -10.80
N THR A 48 1.89 18.94 -9.99
CA THR A 48 2.59 18.92 -8.71
C THR A 48 1.73 19.54 -7.64
N ILE A 49 1.70 18.90 -6.47
CA ILE A 49 1.09 19.43 -5.25
C ILE A 49 2.20 19.58 -4.23
N ALA A 50 2.31 20.77 -3.65
CA ALA A 50 3.24 21.07 -2.57
C ALA A 50 2.46 21.70 -1.42
N ALA A 51 2.66 21.18 -0.21
CA ALA A 51 2.04 21.68 1.00
C ALA A 51 3.02 21.53 2.17
N GLU A 52 3.10 22.55 3.01
CA GLU A 52 3.77 22.48 4.30
C GLU A 52 2.70 22.41 5.38
N ILE A 53 2.77 21.36 6.21
CA ILE A 53 1.71 21.04 7.16
C ILE A 53 2.34 20.83 8.53
N TYR A 54 1.92 21.65 9.47
CA TYR A 54 2.22 21.46 10.87
C TYR A 54 1.11 20.66 11.54
N THR A 55 1.49 19.66 12.33
CA THR A 55 0.58 18.89 13.19
C THR A 55 1.20 18.77 14.56
N GLU A 56 0.39 18.88 15.62
CA GLU A 56 0.86 18.69 16.99
C GLU A 56 1.42 17.27 17.17
N GLU A 57 2.31 17.06 18.14
CA GLU A 57 2.92 15.74 18.42
C GLU A 57 1.88 14.72 18.89
N HIS A 58 0.95 15.18 19.74
CA HIS A 58 -0.15 14.39 20.27
C HIS A 58 -1.45 14.86 19.63
N LEU A 59 -2.20 13.92 19.06
CA LEU A 59 -3.49 14.18 18.42
C LEU A 59 -4.55 13.38 19.17
N ASP A 60 -5.72 13.98 19.36
CA ASP A 60 -6.92 13.33 19.89
C ASP A 60 -7.90 12.90 18.78
N ASP A 61 -7.61 13.26 17.52
CA ASP A 61 -8.43 12.92 16.34
C ASP A 61 -7.56 12.69 15.08
N VAL A 62 -8.21 12.39 13.95
CA VAL A 62 -7.60 12.25 12.62
C VAL A 62 -7.28 13.61 12.01
N ILE A 63 -6.18 13.69 11.26
CA ILE A 63 -5.71 14.94 10.62
C ILE A 63 -6.64 15.35 9.46
N GLY A 64 -7.14 14.37 8.70
CA GLY A 64 -7.99 14.59 7.53
C GLY A 64 -7.21 14.74 6.22
N ASP A 65 -7.88 15.33 5.23
CA ASP A 65 -7.36 15.50 3.88
C ASP A 65 -6.58 16.81 3.73
N ILE A 66 -5.49 16.77 2.97
CA ILE A 66 -4.72 17.96 2.56
C ILE A 66 -5.46 18.65 1.42
N VAL A 67 -5.92 17.87 0.44
CA VAL A 67 -6.70 18.35 -0.70
C VAL A 67 -7.51 17.19 -1.27
N SER A 68 -8.73 17.48 -1.67
CA SER A 68 -9.60 16.55 -2.38
C SER A 68 -10.34 17.29 -3.49
N LYS A 69 -10.45 16.64 -4.64
CA LYS A 69 -11.30 17.09 -5.74
C LYS A 69 -11.89 15.87 -6.40
N TYR A 70 -13.21 15.73 -6.30
CA TYR A 70 -13.96 14.61 -6.85
C TYR A 70 -15.21 15.11 -7.56
N ASP A 71 -15.42 14.61 -8.77
CA ASP A 71 -16.66 14.79 -9.53
C ASP A 71 -17.42 13.47 -9.52
N ASP A 72 -18.52 13.43 -8.75
CA ASP A 72 -19.35 12.23 -8.58
C ASP A 72 -19.98 11.76 -9.90
N ALA A 73 -20.36 12.70 -10.78
CA ALA A 73 -21.03 12.37 -12.03
C ALA A 73 -20.12 11.64 -13.02
N SER A 74 -18.85 12.05 -13.08
CA SER A 74 -17.85 11.38 -13.92
C SER A 74 -17.03 10.33 -13.17
N ARG A 75 -17.20 10.23 -11.83
CA ARG A 75 -16.38 9.43 -10.91
C ARG A 75 -14.88 9.70 -11.03
N LYS A 76 -14.51 10.93 -11.34
CA LYS A 76 -13.11 11.34 -11.53
C LYS A 76 -12.65 12.21 -10.40
N GLY A 77 -11.44 11.98 -9.93
CA GLY A 77 -10.86 12.83 -8.92
C GLY A 77 -9.61 12.28 -8.30
N PHE A 78 -9.15 12.99 -7.29
CA PHE A 78 -8.01 12.58 -6.51
C PHE A 78 -8.16 13.09 -5.08
N ASN A 79 -7.41 12.47 -4.18
CA ASN A 79 -7.25 12.96 -2.83
C ASN A 79 -5.79 12.79 -2.39
N LEU A 80 -5.30 13.75 -1.62
CA LEU A 80 -4.04 13.68 -0.91
C LEU A 80 -4.35 13.87 0.57
N THR A 81 -3.98 12.90 1.39
CA THR A 81 -4.45 12.80 2.78
C THR A 81 -3.35 12.33 3.72
N VAL A 82 -3.40 12.78 4.97
CA VAL A 82 -2.54 12.24 6.03
C VAL A 82 -3.38 11.28 6.85
N LYS A 83 -3.19 9.97 6.62
CA LYS A 83 -3.95 8.95 7.30
C LYS A 83 -3.39 8.63 8.68
N HIS A 84 -4.29 8.68 9.64
CA HIS A 84 -4.13 8.15 10.97
C HIS A 84 -5.23 7.10 11.20
N HIS A 85 -4.88 5.81 11.19
CA HIS A 85 -5.85 4.73 11.43
C HIS A 85 -5.82 4.31 12.91
N ALA A 86 -6.36 5.17 13.80
CA ALA A 86 -6.54 4.83 15.21
C ALA A 86 -7.60 3.73 15.38
N GLY A 87 -7.38 2.82 16.34
CA GLY A 87 -8.45 1.94 16.84
C GLY A 87 -8.67 0.61 16.11
N VAL A 88 -7.73 0.14 15.28
CA VAL A 88 -7.80 -1.25 14.76
C VAL A 88 -7.40 -2.24 15.84
N VAL A 89 -8.29 -3.20 16.15
CA VAL A 89 -8.26 -4.13 17.30
C VAL A 89 -7.08 -5.13 17.36
N SER A 90 -6.01 -4.92 16.60
CA SER A 90 -4.83 -5.78 16.64
C SER A 90 -3.51 -5.05 16.44
N THR A 91 -3.49 -3.93 15.69
CA THR A 91 -2.31 -3.11 15.40
C THR A 91 -2.73 -1.76 14.79
N GLN A 92 -2.07 -0.66 15.15
CA GLN A 92 -2.25 0.62 14.45
C GLN A 92 -1.48 0.56 13.12
N SER A 93 -2.18 0.23 12.03
CA SER A 93 -1.52 -0.03 10.73
C SER A 93 -0.88 1.20 10.09
N ASN A 94 -1.31 2.42 10.46
CA ASN A 94 -0.82 3.66 9.86
C ASN A 94 -0.86 4.82 10.87
N TYR A 95 0.30 5.42 11.15
CA TYR A 95 0.45 6.65 11.94
C TYR A 95 1.16 7.70 11.08
N ARG A 96 0.42 8.77 10.71
CA ARG A 96 0.92 9.90 9.91
C ARG A 96 1.49 9.48 8.55
N ASN A 97 0.83 8.53 7.89
CA ASN A 97 1.20 8.12 6.54
C ASN A 97 0.51 9.00 5.51
N VAL A 98 1.28 9.49 4.54
CA VAL A 98 0.74 10.23 3.40
C VAL A 98 0.16 9.24 2.39
N HIS A 99 -1.12 9.38 2.07
CA HIS A 99 -1.78 8.59 1.03
C HIS A 99 -2.24 9.49 -0.12
N PHE A 100 -2.09 8.97 -1.33
CA PHE A 100 -2.59 9.58 -2.56
C PHE A 100 -3.52 8.58 -3.25
N GLY A 101 -4.73 9.03 -3.57
CA GLY A 101 -5.71 8.28 -4.36
C GLY A 101 -6.09 9.05 -5.61
N ILE A 102 -6.33 8.33 -6.71
CA ILE A 102 -6.80 8.88 -7.98
C ILE A 102 -7.81 7.91 -8.61
N ASP A 103 -8.87 8.46 -9.19
CA ASP A 103 -9.88 7.73 -9.96
C ASP A 103 -10.13 8.48 -11.27
N ASP A 104 -10.21 7.75 -12.38
CA ASP A 104 -10.49 8.27 -13.72
C ASP A 104 -11.72 7.58 -14.34
N ASP A 105 -12.52 6.87 -13.52
CA ASP A 105 -13.64 6.01 -13.94
C ASP A 105 -13.21 4.94 -14.95
N MET A 106 -11.96 4.53 -14.86
CA MET A 106 -11.40 3.49 -15.70
C MET A 106 -11.57 2.16 -14.99
N VAL A 107 -12.39 1.29 -15.57
CA VAL A 107 -12.33 -0.14 -15.25
C VAL A 107 -11.14 -0.69 -16.04
N PRO A 108 -10.02 -1.06 -15.39
CA PRO A 108 -8.91 -1.64 -16.11
C PRO A 108 -9.39 -2.94 -16.77
N LEU A 109 -9.03 -3.12 -18.04
CA LEU A 109 -9.14 -4.42 -18.65
C LEU A 109 -8.12 -5.32 -17.97
N TRP A 110 -8.61 -6.30 -17.21
CA TRP A 110 -7.76 -7.32 -16.65
C TRP A 110 -7.11 -8.09 -17.80
N GLN A 111 -5.79 -7.98 -17.89
CA GLN A 111 -5.00 -8.76 -18.83
C GLN A 111 -4.52 -10.03 -18.14
N ASP A 112 -4.74 -11.17 -18.78
CA ASP A 112 -4.14 -12.44 -18.35
C ASP A 112 -2.63 -12.38 -18.58
N CYS A 113 -1.87 -12.43 -17.48
CA CYS A 113 -0.40 -12.42 -17.48
C CYS A 113 0.20 -13.84 -17.51
N GLY A 114 -0.60 -14.86 -17.84
CA GLY A 114 -0.16 -16.24 -17.89
C GLY A 114 0.03 -16.87 -16.51
N ARG A 115 0.41 -18.15 -16.53
CA ARG A 115 0.60 -18.97 -15.33
C ARG A 115 2.08 -19.16 -15.02
N ALA A 116 2.47 -18.84 -13.78
CA ALA A 116 3.80 -19.12 -13.27
C ALA A 116 4.00 -20.64 -13.07
N GLY A 117 4.57 -21.32 -14.07
CA GLY A 117 4.81 -22.76 -14.04
C GLY A 117 3.53 -23.59 -13.82
N ASN A 118 3.60 -24.56 -12.90
CA ASN A 118 2.46 -25.40 -12.50
C ASN A 118 1.74 -24.88 -11.24
N ALA A 119 1.99 -23.64 -10.83
CA ALA A 119 1.41 -23.06 -9.62
C ALA A 119 -0.10 -23.27 -9.56
N VAL A 120 -0.58 -23.80 -8.44
CA VAL A 120 -2.03 -23.91 -8.16
C VAL A 120 -2.49 -22.67 -7.40
N VAL A 121 -1.61 -22.09 -6.59
CA VAL A 121 -1.85 -20.85 -5.87
C VAL A 121 -0.60 -19.98 -5.92
N ILE A 122 -0.78 -18.68 -6.15
CA ILE A 122 0.24 -17.67 -5.89
C ILE A 122 0.10 -17.25 -4.43
N ALA A 123 1.06 -17.64 -3.60
CA ALA A 123 1.01 -17.45 -2.15
C ALA A 123 1.67 -16.13 -1.69
N ALA A 124 2.53 -15.55 -2.53
CA ALA A 124 3.18 -14.27 -2.26
C ALA A 124 3.49 -13.51 -3.56
N LEU A 125 3.44 -12.18 -3.52
CA LEU A 125 3.87 -11.29 -4.60
C LEU A 125 4.75 -10.18 -4.02
N ALA A 126 5.80 -9.80 -4.75
CA ALA A 126 6.64 -8.65 -4.40
C ALA A 126 7.23 -8.00 -5.66
N VAL A 127 7.40 -6.69 -5.64
CA VAL A 127 8.15 -5.96 -6.67
C VAL A 127 9.57 -5.72 -6.16
N TYR A 128 10.57 -6.11 -6.95
CA TYR A 128 11.97 -5.93 -6.63
C TYR A 128 12.73 -5.51 -7.90
N GLU A 129 13.50 -4.42 -7.80
CA GLU A 129 14.25 -3.85 -8.95
C GLU A 129 13.40 -3.67 -10.22
N GLY A 130 12.16 -3.19 -10.05
CA GLY A 130 11.23 -2.92 -11.17
C GLY A 130 10.60 -4.17 -11.80
N LYS A 131 10.83 -5.36 -11.26
CA LYS A 131 10.23 -6.62 -11.75
C LYS A 131 9.29 -7.22 -10.70
N LEU A 132 8.23 -7.88 -11.18
CA LEU A 132 7.28 -8.60 -10.33
C LEU A 132 7.77 -10.03 -10.08
N TYR A 133 7.76 -10.43 -8.82
CA TYR A 133 8.11 -11.77 -8.36
C TYR A 133 6.91 -12.43 -7.71
N ALA A 134 6.71 -13.71 -7.97
CA ALA A 134 5.62 -14.52 -7.45
C ALA A 134 6.17 -15.77 -6.74
N GLY A 135 5.72 -16.00 -5.51
CA GLY A 135 5.97 -17.23 -4.77
C GLY A 135 4.81 -18.21 -4.96
N THR A 136 5.12 -19.44 -5.36
CA THR A 136 4.09 -20.44 -5.68
C THR A 136 3.84 -21.40 -4.53
N TYR A 137 2.65 -21.98 -4.57
CA TYR A 137 2.29 -23.19 -3.85
C TYR A 137 1.89 -24.26 -4.85
N GLU A 138 2.53 -25.42 -4.73
CA GLU A 138 2.31 -26.58 -5.59
C GLU A 138 1.97 -27.80 -4.71
N PRO A 139 0.84 -28.49 -4.93
CA PRO A 139 0.44 -29.61 -4.10
C PRO A 139 1.28 -30.87 -4.38
N GLY A 140 1.35 -31.78 -3.40
CA GLY A 140 2.00 -33.09 -3.56
C GLY A 140 3.49 -33.08 -3.19
N LYS A 141 4.33 -33.71 -4.02
CA LYS A 141 5.79 -33.78 -3.83
C LYS A 141 6.55 -32.64 -4.52
N GLU A 142 5.81 -31.73 -5.15
CA GLU A 142 6.35 -30.55 -5.81
C GLU A 142 6.87 -29.54 -4.81
N ARG A 143 7.65 -28.58 -5.30
CA ARG A 143 8.26 -27.53 -4.48
C ARG A 143 7.59 -26.19 -4.77
N GLY A 144 7.65 -25.28 -3.80
CA GLY A 144 7.26 -23.89 -4.02
C GLY A 144 8.41 -23.17 -4.71
N HIS A 145 8.15 -22.58 -5.87
CA HIS A 145 9.14 -21.88 -6.66
C HIS A 145 8.93 -20.36 -6.59
N VAL A 146 9.99 -19.62 -6.88
CA VAL A 146 9.92 -18.18 -7.09
C VAL A 146 10.01 -17.93 -8.59
N TYR A 147 8.99 -17.28 -9.15
CA TYR A 147 8.97 -16.88 -10.55
C TYR A 147 9.13 -15.38 -10.68
N ARG A 148 9.75 -14.95 -11.77
CA ARG A 148 9.86 -13.55 -12.17
C ARG A 148 9.07 -13.30 -13.44
N TYR A 149 8.21 -12.30 -13.43
CA TYR A 149 7.44 -11.92 -14.61
C TYR A 149 8.34 -11.26 -15.65
N GLU A 150 8.30 -11.75 -16.90
CA GLU A 150 9.06 -11.18 -18.02
C GLU A 150 8.19 -10.34 -18.96
N GLY A 151 6.86 -10.36 -18.77
CA GLY A 151 5.90 -9.65 -19.62
C GLY A 151 5.03 -10.59 -20.45
N GLY A 152 3.89 -10.08 -20.90
CA GLY A 152 2.92 -10.86 -21.67
C GLY A 152 2.37 -12.02 -20.85
N GLN A 153 2.69 -13.25 -21.23
CA GLN A 153 2.28 -14.47 -20.53
C GLN A 153 3.46 -15.25 -19.94
N GLU A 154 4.65 -14.64 -19.91
CA GLU A 154 5.92 -15.32 -19.63
C GLU A 154 6.42 -15.10 -18.20
N TRP A 155 6.87 -16.20 -17.59
CA TRP A 155 7.42 -16.24 -16.24
C TRP A 155 8.71 -17.05 -16.22
N SER A 156 9.80 -16.45 -15.74
CA SER A 156 11.07 -17.14 -15.54
C SER A 156 11.11 -17.80 -14.16
N ASP A 157 11.38 -19.10 -14.13
CA ASP A 157 11.60 -19.85 -12.90
C ASP A 157 12.98 -19.53 -12.31
N LEU A 158 13.01 -19.01 -11.08
CA LEU A 158 14.26 -18.77 -10.31
C LEU A 158 14.59 -19.92 -9.37
N GLY A 159 13.77 -20.97 -9.40
CA GLY A 159 13.92 -22.18 -8.62
C GLY A 159 13.22 -22.12 -7.28
N SER A 160 13.47 -23.17 -6.50
CA SER A 160 12.98 -23.32 -5.14
C SER A 160 14.12 -23.20 -4.14
N CYS A 161 13.90 -22.42 -3.07
CA CYS A 161 14.88 -22.24 -2.00
C CYS A 161 14.97 -23.45 -1.04
N ASP A 162 13.99 -24.36 -1.01
CA ASP A 162 13.98 -25.53 -0.10
C ASP A 162 13.09 -26.67 -0.63
N LYS A 163 12.96 -27.78 0.12
CA LYS A 163 12.01 -28.88 -0.14
C LYS A 163 10.56 -28.51 0.20
N SER A 164 10.31 -27.31 0.73
CA SER A 164 8.97 -26.83 1.01
C SER A 164 8.19 -26.67 -0.30
N ASN A 165 6.91 -27.02 -0.26
CA ASN A 165 5.98 -26.88 -1.36
C ASN A 165 5.32 -25.48 -1.44
N LYS A 166 5.69 -24.57 -0.53
CA LYS A 166 5.09 -23.24 -0.41
C LYS A 166 6.12 -22.15 -0.13
N VAL A 167 6.16 -21.15 -1.01
CA VAL A 167 6.73 -19.83 -0.69
C VAL A 167 5.64 -18.99 -0.02
N SER A 168 5.71 -18.81 1.30
CA SER A 168 4.65 -18.16 2.08
C SER A 168 4.73 -16.63 2.12
N ALA A 169 5.91 -16.05 1.92
CA ALA A 169 6.06 -14.61 1.84
C ALA A 169 7.27 -14.22 0.98
N LEU A 170 7.20 -13.05 0.37
CA LEU A 170 8.30 -12.38 -0.29
C LEU A 170 8.42 -10.98 0.32
N ALA A 171 9.63 -10.58 0.70
CA ALA A 171 9.88 -9.27 1.31
C ALA A 171 11.19 -8.67 0.81
N VAL A 172 11.18 -7.38 0.51
CA VAL A 172 12.39 -6.63 0.17
C VAL A 172 12.90 -5.92 1.41
N TYR A 173 14.15 -6.20 1.79
CA TYR A 173 14.80 -5.56 2.92
C TYR A 173 16.26 -5.23 2.59
N GLN A 174 16.69 -4.00 2.85
CA GLN A 174 18.04 -3.52 2.57
C GLN A 174 18.53 -3.84 1.14
N GLY A 175 17.67 -3.63 0.14
CA GLY A 175 18.01 -3.84 -1.26
C GLY A 175 18.18 -5.32 -1.65
N LYS A 176 17.61 -6.26 -0.88
CA LYS A 176 17.60 -7.70 -1.20
C LYS A 176 16.20 -8.25 -1.09
N LEU A 177 15.84 -9.20 -1.96
CA LEU A 177 14.59 -9.95 -1.90
C LEU A 177 14.78 -11.22 -1.06
N TYR A 178 13.91 -11.42 -0.07
CA TYR A 178 13.87 -12.59 0.80
C TYR A 178 12.60 -13.39 0.53
N ALA A 179 12.74 -14.71 0.46
CA ALA A 179 11.63 -15.65 0.38
C ALA A 179 11.50 -16.42 1.69
N ALA A 180 10.32 -16.34 2.32
CA ALA A 180 9.98 -17.17 3.47
C ALA A 180 9.23 -18.41 2.98
N MET A 181 9.62 -19.56 3.50
CA MET A 181 8.98 -20.84 3.19
C MET A 181 8.38 -21.43 4.45
N THR A 182 7.15 -21.92 4.33
CA THR A 182 6.52 -22.67 5.43
C THR A 182 6.89 -24.13 5.26
N CYS A 183 7.66 -24.69 6.18
CA CYS A 183 7.83 -26.13 6.26
C CYS A 183 6.53 -26.73 6.81
N PRO A 184 5.88 -27.70 6.12
CA PRO A 184 4.70 -28.36 6.68
C PRO A 184 5.06 -29.01 8.03
N PRO A 185 4.20 -28.89 9.06
CA PRO A 185 4.41 -29.62 10.31
C PRO A 185 4.50 -31.13 10.00
N GLY A 186 5.65 -31.74 10.30
CA GLY A 186 5.93 -33.17 10.04
C GLY A 186 7.20 -33.46 9.23
N MET A 187 7.87 -32.46 8.65
CA MET A 187 9.09 -32.69 7.84
C MET A 187 10.41 -32.50 8.62
N PHE A 188 10.35 -32.09 9.88
CA PHE A 188 11.43 -32.29 10.85
C PHE A 188 11.04 -33.43 11.78
N PRO A 189 11.82 -34.53 11.89
CA PRO A 189 11.70 -35.39 13.05
C PRO A 189 12.12 -34.52 14.25
N PHE A 190 11.17 -34.18 15.12
CA PHE A 190 11.54 -33.80 16.47
C PHE A 190 12.31 -34.99 17.04
N PRO A 191 13.61 -34.88 17.39
CA PRO A 191 14.21 -35.91 18.21
C PRO A 191 13.39 -35.90 19.51
N GLU A 192 12.75 -37.02 19.82
CA GLU A 192 12.13 -37.22 21.13
C GLU A 192 13.19 -36.88 22.17
N LEU A 193 13.00 -35.77 22.88
CA LEU A 193 13.66 -35.56 24.15
C LEU A 193 13.08 -36.60 25.09
N GLY A 194 13.75 -37.75 25.15
CA GLY A 194 13.45 -38.80 26.11
C GLY A 194 13.54 -38.22 27.51
N PHE A 195 12.39 -38.01 28.15
CA PHE A 195 12.32 -37.79 29.57
C PHE A 195 12.59 -39.13 30.27
N GLY A 196 13.87 -39.42 30.50
CA GLY A 196 14.29 -40.46 31.43
C GLY A 196 13.87 -40.02 32.83
N THR A 197 12.84 -40.65 33.37
CA THR A 197 12.52 -40.58 34.80
C THR A 197 13.63 -41.33 35.55
N GLN A 198 14.47 -40.61 36.29
CA GLN A 198 15.22 -41.23 37.38
C GLN A 198 14.22 -41.57 38.49
N GLN A 199 13.87 -42.86 38.61
CA GLN A 199 13.37 -43.40 39.86
C GLN A 199 14.57 -43.92 40.67
N GLY A 200 14.62 -43.49 41.92
CA GLY A 200 15.62 -43.95 42.88
C GLY A 200 15.44 -45.42 43.27
N GLY A 201 16.58 -46.02 43.63
CA GLY A 201 16.75 -47.29 44.32
C GLY A 201 18.16 -47.32 44.89
#